data_AF-A0A0J7KHQ8-F1
#
_entry.id   AF-A0A0J7KHQ8-F1
#
_cell.length_a   1.000
_cell.length_b   1.000
_cell.length_c   1.000
_cell.angle_alpha   90.00
_cell.angle_beta   90.00
_cell.angle_gamma   90.00
#
_symmetry.space_group_name_H-M   'P 1'
#
loop_
_entity.id
_entity.type
_entity.pdbx_description
1 polymer ?
#
loop_
_entity_poly.entity_id
_entity_poly.type
_entity_poly.pdbx_seq_one_letter_code
_entity_poly.pdbx_strand_id
1 'polypeptide(L)'
;MVYDLKQNNFNALGGINLNIDDIKSVIEFGQLDREEIFLHSNGEDGDTINRLQKALNVSNDNVLNGSVPPTSVQSFLEAKPNLTTVVISSHGVRFKNRYYNGILDDADSLGFNRNDTRSALASDLAKIALQVANELYRMVTGKQDPQPADLPISLENLTAEMLDCYLESAKCTLFRASSAPSAKLINQVLTLYVGVHRAPNPATYLTGQLLAFLTGEKLFEMNETTCHENRLVWMSGTNFTGLCINSTVNYSAAISPAFIIDVYKDEVGGWAPPTELSQSSGAAAHTYTWFSLTTYLLI
;
A
#
# COMPACT_ATOMS: atom_id res chain seq x y z
N MET A 1 -11.55 -3.80 7.29
CA MET A 1 -11.44 -4.61 6.05
C MET A 1 -11.86 -6.07 6.24
N VAL A 2 -11.10 -6.97 6.89
CA VAL A 2 -11.50 -8.40 7.03
C VAL A 2 -12.91 -8.54 7.64
N TYR A 3 -13.21 -7.72 8.66
CA TYR A 3 -14.55 -7.62 9.21
C TYR A 3 -15.59 -7.22 8.14
N ASP A 4 -15.36 -6.15 7.39
CA ASP A 4 -16.28 -5.67 6.35
C ASP A 4 -16.48 -6.70 5.22
N LEU A 5 -15.41 -7.41 4.83
CA LEU A 5 -15.47 -8.50 3.84
C LEU A 5 -16.35 -9.65 4.34
N LYS A 6 -16.24 -10.03 5.63
CA LYS A 6 -17.10 -11.06 6.26
C LYS A 6 -18.56 -10.62 6.35
N GLN A 7 -18.80 -9.33 6.58
CA GLN A 7 -20.15 -8.76 6.66
C GLN A 7 -20.74 -8.41 5.29
N ASN A 8 -20.02 -8.70 4.19
CA ASN A 8 -20.42 -8.31 2.83
C ASN A 8 -20.69 -6.80 2.70
N ASN A 9 -19.94 -5.99 3.44
CA ASN A 9 -20.05 -4.53 3.53
C ASN A 9 -18.81 -3.82 2.95
N PHE A 10 -17.91 -4.57 2.31
CA PHE A 10 -16.77 -4.00 1.60
C PHE A 10 -17.16 -3.72 0.15
N ASN A 11 -17.58 -2.48 -0.11
CA ASN A 11 -17.97 -2.03 -1.44
C ASN A 11 -16.73 -1.88 -2.33
N ALA A 12 -16.52 -2.85 -3.22
CA ALA A 12 -15.54 -2.74 -4.29
C ALA A 12 -16.10 -1.90 -5.45
N LEU A 13 -15.22 -1.57 -6.39
CA LEU A 13 -15.54 -0.68 -7.49
C LEU A 13 -16.53 -1.31 -8.46
N GLY A 14 -17.44 -0.49 -8.99
CA GLY A 14 -18.56 -0.96 -9.81
C GLY A 14 -19.81 -1.34 -9.02
N GLY A 15 -19.85 -1.08 -7.71
CA GLY A 15 -21.00 -1.40 -6.86
C GLY A 15 -21.12 -2.88 -6.49
N ILE A 16 -20.02 -3.63 -6.65
CA ILE A 16 -19.93 -5.04 -6.28
C ILE A 16 -19.38 -5.10 -4.86
N ASN A 17 -20.05 -5.83 -3.99
CA ASN A 17 -19.50 -6.11 -2.65
C ASN A 17 -18.53 -7.26 -2.78
N LEU A 18 -17.29 -7.04 -2.33
CA LEU A 18 -16.29 -8.10 -2.28
C LEU A 18 -16.51 -8.90 -1.00
N ASN A 19 -16.62 -10.21 -1.14
CA ASN A 19 -16.67 -11.13 -0.02
C ASN A 19 -15.28 -11.70 0.26
N ILE A 20 -15.03 -12.12 1.50
CA ILE A 20 -13.78 -12.82 1.85
C ILE A 20 -13.59 -14.14 1.08
N ASP A 21 -14.70 -14.78 0.69
CA ASP A 21 -14.67 -16.02 -0.09
C ASP A 21 -14.21 -15.81 -1.54
N ASP A 22 -14.39 -14.59 -2.07
CA ASP A 22 -13.95 -14.21 -3.42
C ASP A 22 -12.43 -14.11 -3.53
N ILE A 23 -11.72 -13.96 -2.40
CA ILE A 23 -10.27 -13.80 -2.35
C ILE A 23 -9.60 -15.17 -2.48
N LYS A 24 -8.80 -15.32 -3.56
CA LYS A 24 -8.11 -16.58 -3.87
C LYS A 24 -6.72 -16.62 -3.27
N SER A 25 -6.04 -15.47 -3.25
CA SER A 25 -4.71 -15.34 -2.69
C SER A 25 -4.44 -13.93 -2.18
N VAL A 26 -3.53 -13.79 -1.21
CA VAL A 26 -3.05 -12.49 -0.74
C VAL A 26 -1.54 -12.43 -0.88
N ILE A 27 -1.06 -11.39 -1.55
CA ILE A 27 0.37 -11.07 -1.64
C ILE A 27 0.58 -9.76 -0.87
N GLU A 28 1.48 -9.78 0.11
CA GLU A 28 1.84 -8.61 0.91
C GLU A 28 3.35 -8.36 0.81
N PHE A 29 3.75 -7.10 0.85
CA PHE A 29 5.15 -6.70 0.94
C PHE A 29 5.45 -6.27 2.37
N GLY A 30 6.53 -6.79 2.96
CA GLY A 30 6.93 -6.46 4.33
C GLY A 30 8.42 -6.16 4.41
N GLN A 31 8.79 -4.94 4.81
CA GLN A 31 10.19 -4.50 4.93
C GLN A 31 11.05 -4.93 3.72
N LEU A 32 10.86 -4.26 2.58
CA LEU A 32 11.74 -4.43 1.44
C LEU A 32 12.89 -3.45 1.50
N ASP A 33 14.10 -3.93 1.22
CA ASP A 33 15.31 -3.12 1.10
C ASP A 33 16.18 -3.67 -0.06
N ARG A 34 17.47 -3.33 -0.06
CA ARG A 34 18.45 -3.69 -1.10
C ARG A 34 18.94 -5.14 -1.05
N GLU A 35 18.43 -5.95 -0.13
CA GLU A 35 19.01 -7.24 0.19
C GLU A 35 18.25 -8.44 -0.40
N GLU A 36 18.68 -9.62 0.02
CA GLU A 36 18.10 -10.92 -0.30
C GLU A 36 16.60 -10.96 0.00
N ILE A 37 15.85 -11.48 -0.96
CA ILE A 37 14.39 -11.62 -0.89
C ILE A 37 14.04 -12.95 -0.23
N PHE A 38 13.09 -12.90 0.69
CA PHE A 38 12.47 -14.04 1.34
C PHE A 38 10.99 -14.11 0.98
N LEU A 39 10.48 -15.34 0.80
CA LEU A 39 9.06 -15.61 0.61
C LEU A 39 8.53 -16.34 1.83
N HIS A 40 7.73 -15.65 2.63
CA HIS A 40 7.03 -16.24 3.76
C HIS A 40 5.65 -16.71 3.31
N SER A 41 5.34 -17.98 3.53
CA SER A 41 4.05 -18.55 3.15
C SER A 41 3.38 -19.25 4.32
N ASN A 42 2.06 -19.35 4.27
CA ASN A 42 1.27 -20.11 5.24
C ASN A 42 1.27 -21.63 4.98
N GLY A 43 1.75 -22.08 3.82
CA GLY A 43 1.71 -23.50 3.43
C GLY A 43 2.76 -23.87 2.39
N GLU A 44 3.04 -25.16 2.25
CA GLU A 44 4.20 -25.67 1.53
C GLU A 44 4.07 -25.66 -0.01
N ASP A 45 2.86 -25.65 -0.56
CA ASP A 45 2.64 -25.86 -1.99
C ASP A 45 1.54 -24.97 -2.57
N GLY A 46 1.93 -24.02 -3.42
CA GLY A 46 0.99 -23.21 -4.19
C GLY A 46 1.58 -22.74 -5.52
N ASP A 47 0.78 -22.77 -6.59
CA ASP A 47 1.17 -22.24 -7.91
C ASP A 47 1.66 -20.79 -7.80
N THR A 48 1.02 -19.99 -6.93
CA THR A 48 1.42 -18.60 -6.62
C THR A 48 2.84 -18.51 -6.05
N ILE A 49 3.17 -19.35 -5.05
CA ILE A 49 4.49 -19.35 -4.40
C ILE A 49 5.56 -19.74 -5.43
N ASN A 50 5.32 -20.81 -6.19
CA ASN A 50 6.26 -21.30 -7.20
C ASN A 50 6.50 -20.28 -8.33
N ARG A 51 5.46 -19.55 -8.74
CA ARG A 51 5.59 -18.49 -9.75
C ARG A 51 6.39 -17.30 -9.22
N LEU A 52 6.06 -16.82 -8.03
CA LEU A 52 6.78 -15.70 -7.40
C LEU A 52 8.23 -16.06 -7.11
N GLN A 53 8.50 -17.27 -6.61
CA GLN A 53 9.85 -17.76 -6.38
C GLN A 53 10.69 -17.72 -7.67
N LYS A 54 10.14 -18.20 -8.78
CA LYS A 54 10.81 -18.17 -10.09
C LYS A 54 11.00 -16.74 -10.61
N ALA A 55 9.97 -15.91 -10.52
CA ALA A 55 10.00 -14.55 -11.04
C ALA A 55 10.98 -13.64 -10.30
N LEU A 56 11.07 -13.81 -8.97
CA LEU A 56 11.97 -13.06 -8.09
C LEU A 56 13.33 -13.74 -7.91
N ASN A 57 13.55 -14.90 -8.55
CA ASN A 57 14.78 -15.70 -8.45
C ASN A 57 15.19 -16.00 -6.99
N VAL A 58 14.22 -16.42 -6.17
CA VAL A 58 14.42 -16.70 -4.74
C VAL A 58 14.94 -18.12 -4.55
N SER A 59 16.01 -18.27 -3.76
CA SER A 59 16.58 -19.57 -3.43
C SER A 59 15.60 -20.41 -2.60
N ASN A 60 15.69 -21.74 -2.70
CA ASN A 60 14.81 -22.63 -1.93
C ASN A 60 14.93 -22.40 -0.42
N ASP A 61 16.13 -22.08 0.07
CA ASP A 61 16.39 -21.84 1.50
C ASP A 61 15.74 -20.54 2.02
N ASN A 62 15.34 -19.64 1.11
CA ASN A 62 14.68 -18.38 1.42
C ASN A 62 13.15 -18.45 1.27
N VAL A 63 12.61 -19.64 0.96
CA VAL A 63 11.17 -19.91 1.01
C VAL A 63 10.83 -20.48 2.38
N LEU A 64 10.17 -19.66 3.21
CA LEU A 64 9.84 -19.98 4.59
C LEU A 64 8.38 -20.40 4.71
N ASN A 65 8.15 -21.71 4.63
CA ASN A 65 6.82 -22.30 4.72
C ASN A 65 6.31 -22.39 6.15
N GLY A 66 5.02 -22.16 6.34
CA GLY A 66 4.36 -22.17 7.66
C GLY A 66 4.86 -21.06 8.59
N SER A 67 5.50 -20.03 8.05
CA SER A 67 6.16 -18.97 8.82
C SER A 67 5.82 -17.60 8.24
N VAL A 68 4.62 -17.11 8.56
CA VAL A 68 4.16 -15.78 8.15
C VAL A 68 4.52 -14.76 9.25
N PRO A 69 5.22 -13.64 8.94
CA PRO A 69 5.56 -12.63 9.92
C PRO A 69 4.31 -11.89 10.45
N PRO A 70 4.44 -11.05 11.49
CA PRO A 70 3.36 -10.19 11.97
C PRO A 70 3.00 -9.11 10.94
N THR A 71 2.14 -9.45 9.99
CA THR A 71 1.66 -8.54 8.93
C THR A 71 0.14 -8.60 8.78
N SER A 72 -0.40 -7.79 7.89
CA SER A 72 -1.85 -7.66 7.70
C SER A 72 -2.51 -8.96 7.24
N VAL A 73 -1.75 -9.82 6.54
CA VAL A 73 -2.12 -11.18 6.15
C VAL A 73 -2.57 -12.03 7.34
N GLN A 74 -2.07 -11.80 8.55
CA GLN A 74 -2.47 -12.58 9.73
C GLN A 74 -3.98 -12.48 10.00
N SER A 75 -4.59 -11.31 9.80
CA SER A 75 -6.05 -11.15 9.95
C SER A 75 -6.84 -11.92 8.89
N PHE A 76 -6.27 -12.09 7.69
CA PHE A 76 -6.88 -12.94 6.66
C PHE A 76 -6.75 -14.41 6.99
N LEU A 77 -5.61 -14.84 7.53
CA LEU A 77 -5.37 -16.22 7.94
C LEU A 77 -6.23 -16.62 9.15
N GLU A 78 -6.44 -15.72 10.09
CA GLU A 78 -7.40 -15.92 11.19
C GLU A 78 -8.82 -16.17 10.65
N ALA A 79 -9.19 -15.46 9.58
CA ALA A 79 -10.49 -15.59 8.97
C ALA A 79 -10.63 -16.79 8.02
N LYS A 80 -9.55 -17.14 7.30
CA LYS A 80 -9.48 -18.21 6.30
C LYS A 80 -8.11 -18.89 6.42
N PRO A 81 -7.95 -19.87 7.33
CA PRO A 81 -6.64 -20.48 7.63
C PRO A 81 -5.97 -21.19 6.47
N ASN A 82 -6.74 -21.60 5.46
CA ASN A 82 -6.24 -22.27 4.25
C ASN A 82 -6.05 -21.30 3.07
N LEU A 83 -6.10 -19.98 3.30
CA LEU A 83 -5.88 -19.00 2.24
C LEU A 83 -4.42 -19.04 1.80
N THR A 84 -4.20 -19.10 0.49
CA THR A 84 -2.86 -18.98 -0.11
C THR A 84 -2.35 -17.57 0.14
N THR A 85 -1.27 -17.45 0.90
CA THR A 85 -0.68 -16.17 1.26
C THR A 85 0.82 -16.18 1.08
N VAL A 86 1.37 -15.08 0.57
CA VAL A 86 2.81 -14.88 0.38
C VAL A 86 3.17 -13.49 0.86
N VAL A 87 4.08 -13.41 1.84
CA VAL A 87 4.72 -12.14 2.23
C VAL A 87 6.11 -12.11 1.61
N ILE A 88 6.36 -11.10 0.78
CA ILE A 88 7.66 -10.84 0.15
C ILE A 88 8.40 -9.84 1.04
N SER A 89 9.57 -10.23 1.55
CA SER A 89 10.35 -9.42 2.51
C SER A 89 11.85 -9.45 2.22
N SER A 90 12.61 -8.57 2.87
CA SER A 90 14.09 -8.61 2.86
C SER A 90 14.69 -9.40 4.03
N HIS A 91 13.87 -10.07 4.83
CA HIS A 91 14.30 -10.74 6.06
C HIS A 91 13.79 -12.17 6.15
N GLY A 92 14.59 -13.06 6.72
CA GLY A 92 14.14 -14.39 7.12
C GLY A 92 13.44 -14.35 8.47
N VAL A 93 14.03 -15.00 9.48
CA VAL A 93 13.43 -15.15 10.82
C VAL A 93 13.41 -13.85 11.63
N ARG A 94 14.35 -12.92 11.41
CA ARG A 94 14.48 -11.69 12.19
C ARG A 94 14.59 -10.49 11.28
N PHE A 95 13.94 -9.39 11.64
CA PHE A 95 14.08 -8.11 10.94
C PHE A 95 15.54 -7.67 10.89
N LYS A 96 15.93 -7.15 9.73
CA LYS A 96 17.23 -6.51 9.53
C LYS A 96 17.21 -5.04 9.91
N ASN A 97 16.05 -4.38 9.76
CA ASN A 97 15.86 -2.99 10.14
C ASN A 97 16.09 -2.81 11.65
N ARG A 98 17.18 -2.11 11.99
CA ARG A 98 17.57 -1.82 13.38
C ARG A 98 16.72 -0.75 14.03
N TYR A 99 16.05 0.07 13.22
CA TYR A 99 15.29 1.23 13.63
C TYR A 99 13.80 1.04 13.39
N TYR A 100 13.31 -0.19 13.23
CA TYR A 100 11.90 -0.49 12.92
C TYR A 100 10.89 0.37 13.72
N ASN A 101 10.11 1.19 13.01
CA ASN A 101 9.13 2.16 13.56
C ASN A 101 9.72 3.23 14.51
N GLY A 102 11.03 3.45 14.43
CA GLY A 102 11.78 4.44 15.19
C GLY A 102 11.99 5.73 14.41
N ILE A 103 12.46 6.76 15.10
CA ILE A 103 12.74 8.09 14.50
C ILE A 103 13.92 8.08 13.52
N LEU A 104 14.75 7.03 13.56
CA LEU A 104 15.91 6.82 12.69
C LEU A 104 15.58 5.84 11.55
N ASP A 105 14.29 5.50 11.37
CA ASP A 105 13.79 4.73 10.23
C ASP A 105 13.52 5.70 9.07
N ASP A 106 14.60 6.23 8.51
CA ASP A 106 14.61 7.36 7.57
C ASP A 106 15.35 7.04 6.26
N ALA A 107 15.43 8.03 5.36
CA ALA A 107 16.13 7.93 4.07
C ALA A 107 17.59 7.46 4.24
N ASP A 108 18.29 8.01 5.23
CA ASP A 108 19.70 7.70 5.50
C ASP A 108 19.85 6.23 5.93
N SER A 109 18.98 5.75 6.81
CA SER A 109 19.00 4.35 7.27
C SER A 109 18.74 3.34 6.16
N LEU A 110 17.97 3.72 5.14
CA LEU A 110 17.69 2.94 3.93
C LEU A 110 18.78 3.10 2.86
N GLY A 111 19.75 4.00 3.09
CA GLY A 111 20.79 4.36 2.12
C GLY A 111 20.21 4.97 0.84
N PHE A 112 19.09 5.69 0.97
CA PHE A 112 18.44 6.38 -0.14
C PHE A 112 19.01 7.79 -0.28
N ASN A 113 19.42 8.16 -1.49
CA ASN A 113 19.78 9.52 -1.85
C ASN A 113 19.33 9.77 -3.28
N ARG A 114 18.43 10.74 -3.49
CA ARG A 114 17.91 11.07 -4.83
C ARG A 114 19.00 11.50 -5.81
N ASN A 115 20.03 12.20 -5.33
CA ASN A 115 21.12 12.68 -6.18
C ASN A 115 22.09 11.56 -6.58
N ASP A 116 22.00 10.41 -5.92
CA ASP A 116 22.70 9.23 -6.36
C ASP A 116 21.94 8.60 -7.54
N THR A 117 22.43 8.90 -8.75
CA THR A 117 21.98 8.28 -10.01
C THR A 117 22.05 6.74 -10.01
N ARG A 118 22.63 6.13 -8.99
CA ARG A 118 22.67 4.69 -8.74
C ARG A 118 21.96 4.31 -7.44
N SER A 119 20.91 5.02 -7.03
CA SER A 119 20.08 4.61 -5.89
C SER A 119 19.57 3.18 -6.10
N ALA A 120 20.35 2.22 -5.63
CA ALA A 120 20.13 0.80 -5.88
C ALA A 120 18.81 0.38 -5.25
N LEU A 121 18.41 1.02 -4.16
CA LEU A 121 17.10 0.84 -3.56
C LEU A 121 15.97 1.09 -4.56
N ALA A 122 15.99 2.21 -5.29
CA ALA A 122 14.95 2.50 -6.28
C ALA A 122 14.97 1.48 -7.44
N SER A 123 16.16 1.11 -7.93
CA SER A 123 16.32 0.11 -8.99
C SER A 123 15.82 -1.28 -8.55
N ASP A 124 16.17 -1.72 -7.35
CA ASP A 124 15.81 -3.04 -6.84
C ASP A 124 14.32 -3.13 -6.51
N LEU A 125 13.75 -2.09 -5.90
CA LEU A 125 12.30 -2.00 -5.69
C LEU A 125 11.53 -1.94 -7.02
N ALA A 126 12.04 -1.24 -8.03
CA ALA A 126 11.45 -1.21 -9.37
C ALA A 126 11.46 -2.60 -10.03
N LYS A 127 12.56 -3.35 -9.91
CA LYS A 127 12.65 -4.73 -10.41
C LYS A 127 11.66 -5.66 -9.71
N ILE A 128 11.58 -5.60 -8.38
CA ILE A 128 10.62 -6.39 -7.60
C ILE A 128 9.19 -6.05 -8.03
N ALA A 129 8.86 -4.75 -8.09
CA ALA A 129 7.53 -4.29 -8.50
C ALA A 129 7.17 -4.79 -9.90
N LEU A 130 8.08 -4.71 -10.87
CA LEU A 130 7.86 -5.18 -12.23
C LEU A 130 7.67 -6.70 -12.30
N GLN A 131 8.53 -7.47 -11.62
CA GLN A 131 8.46 -8.93 -11.61
C GLN A 131 7.16 -9.42 -10.99
N VAL A 132 6.76 -8.82 -9.85
CA VAL A 132 5.49 -9.14 -9.21
C VAL A 132 4.33 -8.72 -10.11
N ALA A 133 4.31 -7.50 -10.65
CA ALA A 133 3.25 -7.02 -11.55
C ALA A 133 3.05 -7.94 -12.78
N ASN A 134 4.15 -8.40 -13.39
CA ASN A 134 4.09 -9.31 -14.53
C ASN A 134 3.49 -10.68 -14.15
N GLU A 135 3.86 -11.23 -13.00
CA GLU A 135 3.27 -12.49 -12.53
C GLU A 135 1.80 -12.33 -12.15
N LEU A 136 1.42 -11.23 -11.52
CA LEU A 136 0.03 -10.90 -11.23
C LEU A 136 -0.81 -10.81 -12.50
N TYR A 137 -0.29 -10.12 -13.51
CA TYR A 137 -0.95 -10.02 -14.81
C TYR A 137 -1.16 -11.40 -15.44
N ARG A 138 -0.14 -12.26 -15.40
CA ARG A 138 -0.21 -13.64 -15.91
C ARG A 138 -1.21 -14.49 -15.13
N MET A 139 -1.23 -14.37 -13.79
CA MET A 139 -2.16 -15.10 -12.93
C MET A 139 -3.62 -14.70 -13.20
N VAL A 140 -3.90 -13.41 -13.40
CA VAL A 140 -5.26 -12.90 -13.61
C VAL A 140 -5.75 -13.13 -15.04
N THR A 141 -4.90 -12.89 -16.04
CA THR A 141 -5.32 -12.88 -17.45
C THR A 141 -5.04 -14.19 -18.19
N GLY A 142 -4.14 -15.03 -17.67
CA GLY A 142 -3.62 -16.21 -18.35
C GLY A 142 -2.74 -15.91 -19.57
N LYS A 143 -2.43 -14.63 -19.83
CA LYS A 143 -1.62 -14.19 -20.98
C LYS A 143 -0.20 -13.89 -20.56
N GLN A 144 0.74 -14.00 -21.50
CA GLN A 144 2.06 -13.41 -21.32
C GLN A 144 1.94 -11.90 -21.14
N ASP A 145 2.92 -11.34 -20.46
CA ASP A 145 3.05 -9.91 -20.22
C ASP A 145 2.89 -9.14 -21.54
N PRO A 146 2.13 -8.03 -21.53
CA PRO A 146 2.16 -7.12 -22.64
C PRO A 146 3.62 -6.66 -22.82
N GLN A 147 4.08 -6.55 -24.07
CA GLN A 147 5.37 -5.89 -24.38
C GLN A 147 5.47 -4.62 -23.53
N PRO A 148 6.62 -4.35 -22.87
CA PRO A 148 6.76 -3.21 -21.99
C PRO A 148 6.24 -1.98 -22.72
N ALA A 149 5.17 -1.39 -22.20
CA ALA A 149 4.68 -0.13 -22.73
C ALA A 149 5.85 0.85 -22.68
N ASP A 150 6.05 1.64 -23.74
CA ASP A 150 7.00 2.74 -23.72
C ASP A 150 6.54 3.74 -22.64
N LEU A 151 6.98 3.52 -21.40
CA LEU A 151 6.69 4.42 -20.30
C LEU A 151 7.46 5.72 -20.58
N PRO A 152 6.83 6.89 -20.41
CA PRO A 152 7.50 8.18 -20.59
C PRO A 152 8.73 8.37 -19.69
N ILE A 153 8.79 7.62 -18.59
CA ILE A 153 9.86 7.62 -17.59
C ILE A 153 10.16 6.16 -17.24
N SER A 154 11.43 5.80 -17.03
CA SER A 154 11.79 4.45 -16.59
C SER A 154 11.17 4.15 -15.22
N LEU A 155 10.82 2.89 -14.96
CA LEU A 155 10.24 2.48 -13.68
C LEU A 155 11.17 2.82 -12.51
N GLU A 156 12.49 2.70 -12.70
CA GLU A 156 13.49 3.08 -11.69
C GLU A 156 13.41 4.57 -11.33
N ASN A 157 13.29 5.45 -12.32
CA ASN A 157 13.15 6.88 -12.08
C ASN A 157 11.82 7.21 -11.41
N LEU A 158 10.72 6.56 -11.81
CA LEU A 158 9.43 6.72 -11.16
C LEU A 158 9.51 6.28 -9.68
N THR A 159 10.12 5.12 -9.40
CA THR A 159 10.32 4.63 -8.04
C THR A 159 11.21 5.58 -7.22
N ALA A 160 12.29 6.12 -7.80
CA ALA A 160 13.12 7.11 -7.13
C ALA A 160 12.36 8.40 -6.81
N GLU A 161 11.52 8.87 -7.74
CA GLU A 161 10.65 10.02 -7.51
C GLU A 161 9.61 9.76 -6.42
N MET A 162 9.03 8.56 -6.38
CA MET A 162 8.13 8.17 -5.31
C MET A 162 8.85 8.16 -3.95
N LEU A 163 10.01 7.51 -3.87
CA LEU A 163 10.80 7.45 -2.64
C LEU A 163 11.17 8.85 -2.13
N ASP A 164 11.58 9.76 -2.99
CA ASP A 164 11.85 11.16 -2.64
C ASP A 164 10.63 11.87 -2.04
N CYS A 165 9.45 11.65 -2.60
CA CYS A 165 8.20 12.19 -2.06
C CYS A 165 7.87 11.71 -0.63
N TYR A 166 8.17 10.45 -0.32
CA TYR A 166 7.86 9.85 0.98
C TYR A 166 8.97 10.03 2.01
N LEU A 167 10.24 9.98 1.60
CA LEU A 167 11.40 9.92 2.50
C LEU A 167 12.10 11.27 2.68
N GLU A 168 11.93 12.22 1.78
CA GLU A 168 12.63 13.52 1.82
C GLU A 168 11.64 14.69 2.02
N SER A 169 10.67 14.82 1.12
CA SER A 169 9.68 15.89 1.23
C SER A 169 8.42 15.61 0.42
N ALA A 170 7.27 15.80 1.06
CA ALA A 170 5.98 15.75 0.37
C ALA A 170 5.83 16.87 -0.68
N LYS A 171 6.68 17.90 -0.66
CA LYS A 171 6.71 18.97 -1.67
C LYS A 171 7.54 18.55 -2.88
N CYS A 172 7.16 17.44 -3.49
CA CYS A 172 7.83 16.85 -4.65
C CYS A 172 6.99 17.00 -5.93
N THR A 173 7.60 16.67 -7.07
CA THR A 173 6.96 16.74 -8.41
C THR A 173 5.76 15.80 -8.53
N LEU A 174 5.87 14.54 -8.07
CA LEU A 174 4.78 13.56 -8.22
C LEU A 174 3.55 13.93 -7.39
N PHE A 175 3.72 14.26 -6.10
CA PHE A 175 2.59 14.71 -5.29
C PHE A 175 1.99 16.02 -5.78
N ARG A 176 2.79 16.90 -6.41
CA ARG A 176 2.24 18.09 -7.06
C ARG A 176 1.40 17.71 -8.27
N ALA A 177 1.90 16.82 -9.13
CA ALA A 177 1.17 16.36 -10.31
C ALA A 177 -0.13 15.62 -9.96
N SER A 178 -0.12 14.83 -8.88
CA SER A 178 -1.28 14.06 -8.42
C SER A 178 -2.23 14.81 -7.49
N SER A 179 -1.89 16.01 -7.05
CA SER A 179 -2.79 16.86 -6.25
C SER A 179 -3.54 17.86 -7.11
N ALA A 180 -4.60 18.49 -6.59
CA ALA A 180 -5.27 19.60 -7.27
C ALA A 180 -4.28 20.77 -7.58
N PRO A 181 -4.47 21.55 -8.66
CA PRO A 181 -3.58 22.66 -9.05
C PRO A 181 -3.26 23.68 -7.94
N SER A 182 -4.22 23.92 -7.04
CA SER A 182 -4.10 24.88 -5.94
C SER A 182 -3.64 24.25 -4.62
N ALA A 183 -3.33 22.95 -4.60
CA ALA A 183 -2.97 22.23 -3.39
C ALA A 183 -1.65 22.75 -2.80
N LYS A 184 -1.65 23.01 -1.49
CA LYS A 184 -0.45 23.38 -0.74
C LYS A 184 0.18 22.12 -0.15
N LEU A 185 1.29 21.69 -0.74
CA LEU A 185 2.05 20.56 -0.24
C LEU A 185 2.97 20.98 0.90
N ILE A 186 3.06 20.12 1.91
CA ILE A 186 3.91 20.33 3.07
C ILE A 186 5.37 20.06 2.69
N ASN A 187 6.29 20.92 3.13
CA ASN A 187 7.71 20.76 2.84
C ASN A 187 8.42 20.00 3.98
N GLN A 188 7.99 18.76 4.21
CA GLN A 188 8.57 17.87 5.21
C GLN A 188 8.27 16.42 4.85
N VAL A 189 8.98 15.48 5.49
CA VAL A 189 8.72 14.04 5.40
C VAL A 189 7.29 13.74 5.90
N LEU A 190 6.58 12.88 5.17
CA LEU A 190 5.24 12.47 5.58
C LEU A 190 5.32 11.54 6.79
N THR A 191 4.63 11.87 7.86
CA THR A 191 4.43 10.93 8.96
C THR A 191 3.49 9.81 8.50
N LEU A 192 3.90 8.56 8.70
CA LEU A 192 3.07 7.38 8.48
C LEU A 192 2.26 7.01 9.73
N TYR A 193 2.36 7.80 10.81
CA TYR A 193 1.50 7.64 11.96
C TYR A 193 0.04 7.85 11.56
N VAL A 194 -0.83 6.91 11.92
CA VAL A 194 -2.25 6.93 11.54
C VAL A 194 -3.00 8.11 12.11
N GLY A 195 -2.57 8.61 13.27
CA GLY A 195 -3.25 9.66 14.01
C GLY A 195 -4.64 9.27 14.48
N VAL A 196 -5.45 10.28 14.80
CA VAL A 196 -6.84 10.10 15.22
C VAL A 196 -7.77 10.02 14.02
N HIS A 197 -8.76 9.12 14.09
CA HIS A 197 -9.72 8.86 12.99
C HIS A 197 -10.38 10.11 12.38
N ARG A 198 -10.58 11.17 13.17
CA ARG A 198 -11.23 12.42 12.71
C ARG A 198 -10.30 13.37 11.97
N ALA A 199 -8.99 13.14 12.01
CA ALA A 199 -8.01 13.97 11.33
C ALA A 199 -7.65 13.36 9.97
N PRO A 200 -7.71 14.14 8.87
CA PRO A 200 -7.19 13.69 7.59
C PRO A 200 -5.71 13.33 7.72
N ASN A 201 -5.34 12.13 7.30
CA ASN A 201 -3.95 11.70 7.24
C ASN A 201 -3.37 12.11 5.87
N PRO A 202 -2.40 13.06 5.82
CA PRO A 202 -1.83 13.51 4.55
C PRO A 202 -1.18 12.38 3.76
N ALA A 203 -0.54 11.42 4.43
CA ALA A 203 0.10 10.28 3.76
C ALA A 203 -0.94 9.39 3.07
N THR A 204 -2.07 9.09 3.74
CA THR A 204 -3.17 8.35 3.11
C THR A 204 -3.72 9.07 1.89
N TYR A 205 -4.01 10.36 2.02
CA TYR A 205 -4.62 11.16 0.95
C TYR A 205 -3.69 11.35 -0.26
N LEU A 206 -2.42 11.66 -0.03
CA LEU A 206 -1.43 11.82 -1.10
C LEU A 206 -1.12 10.48 -1.78
N THR A 207 -1.10 9.38 -1.03
CA THR A 207 -0.93 8.02 -1.60
C THR A 207 -2.10 7.66 -2.51
N GLY A 208 -3.34 7.85 -2.05
CA GLY A 208 -4.51 7.54 -2.88
C GLY A 208 -4.60 8.41 -4.14
N GLN A 209 -4.27 9.71 -4.04
CA GLN A 209 -4.16 10.58 -5.20
C GLN A 209 -3.06 10.15 -6.17
N LEU A 210 -1.87 9.81 -5.67
CA LEU A 210 -0.78 9.31 -6.51
C LEU A 210 -1.18 8.01 -7.22
N LEU A 211 -1.79 7.06 -6.52
CA LEU A 211 -2.28 5.83 -7.12
C LEU A 211 -3.32 6.11 -8.21
N ALA A 212 -4.23 7.06 -7.99
CA ALA A 212 -5.23 7.46 -8.97
C ALA A 212 -4.59 8.12 -10.20
N PHE A 213 -3.56 8.95 -10.01
CA PHE A 213 -2.78 9.55 -11.09
C PHE A 213 -2.06 8.50 -11.94
N LEU A 214 -1.46 7.50 -11.30
CA LEU A 214 -0.68 6.45 -11.96
C LEU A 214 -1.55 5.46 -12.72
N THR A 215 -2.68 5.04 -12.14
CA THR A 215 -3.54 3.97 -12.70
C THR A 215 -4.76 4.48 -13.46
N GLY A 216 -5.17 5.73 -13.22
CA GLY A 216 -6.35 6.32 -13.83
C GLY A 216 -6.18 6.68 -15.30
N GLU A 217 -7.31 6.63 -16.02
CA GLU A 217 -7.45 7.08 -17.39
C GLU A 217 -7.41 8.62 -17.42
N LYS A 218 -6.53 9.17 -18.28
CA LYS A 218 -6.24 10.60 -18.36
C LYS A 218 -7.11 11.22 -19.47
N LEU A 219 -8.03 12.09 -19.08
CA LEU A 219 -9.01 12.70 -19.98
C LEU A 219 -8.57 14.13 -20.35
N PHE A 220 -7.72 14.24 -21.37
CA PHE A 220 -7.07 15.50 -21.76
C PHE A 220 -8.01 16.57 -22.32
N GLU A 221 -9.14 16.16 -22.89
CA GLU A 221 -10.12 17.07 -23.52
C GLU A 221 -11.15 17.62 -22.52
N MET A 222 -11.16 17.11 -21.28
CA MET A 222 -12.13 17.48 -20.26
C MET A 222 -11.63 18.63 -19.38
N ASN A 223 -12.45 19.67 -19.21
CA ASN A 223 -12.17 20.79 -18.32
C ASN A 223 -12.58 20.49 -16.86
N GLU A 224 -12.15 21.35 -15.93
CA GLU A 224 -12.42 21.21 -14.49
C GLU A 224 -13.91 21.08 -14.15
N THR A 225 -14.75 21.95 -14.73
CA THR A 225 -16.19 21.95 -14.48
C THR A 225 -16.83 20.63 -14.88
N THR A 226 -16.59 20.18 -16.11
CA THR A 226 -17.12 18.91 -16.62
C THR A 226 -16.55 17.72 -15.84
N CYS A 227 -15.29 17.79 -15.40
CA CYS A 227 -14.68 16.77 -14.56
C CYS A 227 -15.46 16.59 -13.25
N HIS A 228 -15.77 17.70 -12.56
CA HIS A 228 -16.53 17.69 -11.32
C HIS A 228 -17.99 17.27 -11.51
N GLU A 229 -18.64 17.70 -12.59
CA GLU A 229 -20.01 17.27 -12.93
C GLU A 229 -20.10 15.75 -13.11
N ASN A 230 -19.06 15.14 -13.70
CA ASN A 230 -18.94 13.69 -13.86
C ASN A 230 -18.39 12.98 -12.61
N ARG A 231 -18.16 13.69 -11.51
CA ARG A 231 -17.60 13.17 -10.24
C ARG A 231 -16.25 12.48 -10.42
N LEU A 232 -15.44 12.97 -11.36
CA LEU A 232 -14.08 12.52 -11.62
C LEU A 232 -13.08 13.36 -10.82
N VAL A 233 -11.82 12.90 -10.78
CA VAL A 233 -10.78 13.56 -9.98
C VAL A 233 -10.04 14.58 -10.83
N TRP A 234 -10.03 15.85 -10.39
CA TRP A 234 -9.25 16.92 -11.01
C TRP A 234 -7.89 17.06 -10.33
N MET A 235 -6.82 16.79 -11.08
CA MET A 235 -5.44 16.84 -10.60
C MET A 235 -4.62 17.83 -11.42
N SER A 236 -3.42 18.18 -10.97
CA SER A 236 -2.54 19.14 -11.63
C SER A 236 -1.99 18.63 -12.96
N GLY A 237 -1.76 17.32 -13.05
CA GLY A 237 -1.05 16.73 -14.18
C GLY A 237 0.43 17.10 -14.21
N THR A 238 1.17 16.57 -15.19
CA THR A 238 2.62 16.82 -15.35
C THR A 238 2.95 18.27 -15.67
N ASN A 239 2.04 18.99 -16.32
CA ASN A 239 2.19 20.42 -16.65
C ASN A 239 1.70 21.36 -15.54
N PHE A 240 1.15 20.81 -14.46
CA PHE A 240 0.58 21.55 -13.33
C PHE A 240 -0.57 22.52 -13.67
N THR A 241 -1.24 22.32 -14.80
CA THR A 241 -2.31 23.18 -15.30
C THR A 241 -3.71 22.64 -15.04
N GLY A 242 -3.83 21.36 -14.66
CA GLY A 242 -5.12 20.68 -14.58
C GLY A 242 -5.22 19.51 -15.57
N LEU A 243 -5.74 18.38 -15.09
CA LEU A 243 -6.00 17.15 -15.84
C LEU A 243 -7.14 16.40 -15.13
N CYS A 244 -8.17 16.04 -15.89
CA CYS A 244 -9.23 15.18 -15.37
C CYS A 244 -8.81 13.71 -15.44
N ILE A 245 -9.08 12.97 -14.37
CA ILE A 245 -8.71 11.57 -14.24
C ILE A 245 -9.92 10.73 -13.83
N ASN A 246 -10.22 9.73 -14.65
CA ASN A 246 -11.15 8.67 -14.32
C ASN A 246 -10.37 7.52 -13.66
N SER A 247 -10.58 7.32 -12.37
CA SER A 247 -9.83 6.36 -11.58
C SER A 247 -10.76 5.46 -10.78
N THR A 248 -10.30 4.24 -10.56
CA THR A 248 -10.96 3.28 -9.69
C THR A 248 -10.39 3.30 -8.27
N VAL A 249 -9.54 4.26 -7.89
CA VAL A 249 -9.06 4.33 -6.50
C VAL A 249 -10.18 4.79 -5.58
N ASN A 250 -10.32 4.11 -4.43
CA ASN A 250 -11.30 4.45 -3.40
C ASN A 250 -10.68 4.41 -2.00
N TYR A 251 -11.29 5.11 -1.05
CA TYR A 251 -10.91 5.10 0.35
C TYR A 251 -11.91 4.29 1.18
N SER A 252 -11.42 3.39 2.01
CA SER A 252 -12.22 2.65 2.98
C SER A 252 -11.90 3.11 4.40
N ALA A 253 -12.91 3.14 5.28
CA ALA A 253 -12.69 3.41 6.69
C ALA A 253 -11.87 2.28 7.33
N ALA A 254 -10.73 2.62 7.94
CA ALA A 254 -9.91 1.70 8.72
C ALA A 254 -10.12 1.96 10.21
N ILE A 255 -11.18 1.35 10.77
CA ILE A 255 -11.57 1.48 12.17
C ILE A 255 -11.65 0.08 12.76
N SER A 256 -11.18 -0.11 14.00
CA SER A 256 -11.33 -1.40 14.68
C SER A 256 -12.81 -1.77 14.83
N PRO A 257 -13.21 -3.01 14.52
CA PRO A 257 -14.58 -3.48 14.74
C PRO A 257 -15.06 -3.34 16.19
N ALA A 258 -14.14 -3.31 17.16
CA ALA A 258 -14.46 -3.10 18.58
C ALA A 258 -15.17 -1.76 18.87
N PHE A 259 -15.21 -0.82 17.92
CA PHE A 259 -15.94 0.45 18.03
C PHE A 259 -17.22 0.51 17.20
N ILE A 260 -17.47 -0.54 16.43
CA ILE A 260 -18.63 -0.67 15.56
C ILE A 260 -19.64 -1.62 16.19
N ILE A 261 -19.15 -2.64 16.90
CA ILE A 261 -19.96 -3.66 17.57
C ILE A 261 -20.31 -3.19 18.98
N ASP A 262 -21.61 -3.14 19.32
CA ASP A 262 -22.14 -2.75 20.64
C ASP A 262 -21.98 -3.84 21.74
N VAL A 263 -20.94 -4.69 21.66
CA VAL A 263 -20.70 -5.75 22.65
C VAL A 263 -19.69 -5.25 23.68
N TYR A 264 -20.03 -5.42 24.96
CA TYR A 264 -19.27 -4.98 26.13
C TYR A 264 -17.79 -5.40 26.03
N LYS A 265 -16.89 -4.49 26.42
CA LYS A 265 -15.42 -4.50 26.17
C LYS A 265 -14.64 -5.72 26.71
N ASP A 266 -15.27 -6.59 27.50
CA ASP A 266 -14.57 -7.64 28.25
C ASP A 266 -14.61 -9.03 27.58
N GLU A 267 -15.36 -9.21 26.48
CA GLU A 267 -15.46 -10.52 25.78
C GLU A 267 -14.65 -10.60 24.47
N VAL A 268 -14.10 -9.48 23.98
CA VAL A 268 -13.46 -9.41 22.65
C VAL A 268 -11.94 -9.55 22.76
N GLY A 269 -11.48 -10.69 23.28
CA GLY A 269 -10.05 -11.00 23.44
C GLY A 269 -9.22 -11.09 22.14
N GLY A 270 -9.84 -10.92 20.96
CA GLY A 270 -9.18 -10.96 19.65
C GLY A 270 -8.94 -9.59 18.98
N TRP A 271 -9.51 -8.50 19.50
CA TRP A 271 -9.46 -7.18 18.84
C TRP A 271 -9.04 -6.08 19.81
N ALA A 272 -7.84 -6.16 20.39
CA ALA A 272 -7.36 -5.16 21.35
C ALA A 272 -7.05 -3.80 20.66
N PRO A 273 -7.75 -2.69 20.99
CA PRO A 273 -7.49 -1.40 20.38
C PRO A 273 -6.59 -0.51 21.27
N PRO A 274 -5.45 0.01 20.78
CA PRO A 274 -4.68 1.08 21.41
C PRO A 274 -5.48 2.40 21.41
N THR A 275 -5.02 3.38 22.18
CA THR A 275 -5.70 4.68 22.41
C THR A 275 -4.72 5.81 22.25
N GLU A 276 -5.15 6.94 21.68
CA GLU A 276 -4.39 8.19 21.73
C GLU A 276 -5.08 9.17 22.69
N LEU A 277 -4.32 9.72 23.63
CA LEU A 277 -4.84 10.68 24.61
C LEU A 277 -5.02 12.05 23.95
N SER A 278 -6.20 12.65 24.08
CA SER A 278 -6.39 14.05 23.73
C SER A 278 -5.63 14.93 24.73
N GLN A 279 -4.70 15.76 24.25
CA GLN A 279 -4.11 16.82 25.07
C GLN A 279 -5.00 18.06 25.02
N SER A 280 -6.16 17.98 25.66
CA SER A 280 -6.88 19.14 26.15
C SER A 280 -6.89 19.09 27.67
N SER A 281 -6.70 20.23 28.33
CA SER A 281 -6.90 20.37 29.78
C SER A 281 -8.25 19.77 30.19
N GLY A 282 -8.22 18.57 30.78
CA GLY A 282 -9.44 17.84 31.19
C GLY A 282 -9.93 16.83 30.15
N ALA A 283 -9.61 15.56 30.44
CA ALA A 283 -10.30 14.32 30.10
C ALA A 283 -11.30 14.30 28.92
N ALA A 284 -10.93 13.57 27.86
CA ALA A 284 -11.75 12.48 27.31
C ALA A 284 -10.88 11.59 26.42
N ALA A 285 -10.79 10.30 26.75
CA ALA A 285 -10.03 9.31 25.99
C ALA A 285 -10.89 8.74 24.84
N HIS A 286 -10.31 8.65 23.65
CA HIS A 286 -10.88 7.93 22.50
C HIS A 286 -9.80 6.98 21.92
N THR A 287 -10.23 5.89 21.28
CA THR A 287 -9.56 4.56 21.35
C THR A 287 -9.47 3.97 19.92
N TYR A 288 -8.32 3.71 19.27
CA TYR A 288 -8.16 2.93 17.99
C TYR A 288 -6.73 2.37 17.68
N THR A 289 -6.66 1.29 16.87
CA THR A 289 -5.49 0.46 16.42
C THR A 289 -4.50 1.04 15.41
N TRP A 290 -3.21 0.75 15.63
CA TRP A 290 -2.11 0.95 14.68
C TRP A 290 -2.43 0.23 13.36
N PHE A 291 -2.53 0.99 12.29
CA PHE A 291 -2.47 0.47 10.93
C PHE A 291 -1.18 0.97 10.28
N SER A 292 -0.39 0.07 9.72
CA SER A 292 0.51 0.48 8.64
C SER A 292 -0.37 0.95 7.48
N LEU A 293 0.11 1.90 6.67
CA LEU A 293 -0.48 2.26 5.38
C LEU A 293 -0.31 1.05 4.42
N THR A 294 -1.02 -0.04 4.69
CA THR A 294 -0.97 -1.24 3.86
C THR A 294 -1.89 -1.05 2.69
N THR A 295 -1.30 -0.87 1.51
CA THR A 295 -2.01 -1.05 0.24
C THR A 295 -2.08 -2.54 -0.03
N TYR A 296 -3.29 -3.08 -0.15
CA TYR A 296 -3.51 -4.48 -0.49
C TYR A 296 -3.54 -4.63 -2.00
N LEU A 297 -2.93 -5.71 -2.49
CA LEU A 297 -3.34 -6.30 -3.75
C LEU A 297 -4.12 -7.57 -3.45
N LEU A 298 -5.43 -7.50 -3.59
CA LEU A 298 -6.32 -8.65 -3.49
C LEU A 298 -6.53 -9.23 -4.89
N ILE A 299 -6.34 -10.55 -5.03
CA ILE A 299 -6.48 -11.30 -6.29
C ILE A 299 -7.49 -12.43 -6.11
#